data_AF-A0A956BZK4-F1
#
_entry.id   AF-A0A956BZK4-F1
#
_cell.length_a   1.000
_cell.length_b   1.000
_cell.length_c   1.000
_cell.angle_alpha   90.00
_cell.angle_beta   90.00
_cell.angle_gamma   90.00
#
_symmetry.space_group_name_H-M   'P 1'
#
loop_
_entity.id
_entity.type
_entity.pdbx_description
1 polymer ?
#
loop_
_entity_poly.entity_id
_entity_poly.type
_entity_poly.pdbx_seq_one_letter_code
_entity_poly.pdbx_strand_id
1 'polypeptide(L)'
;MQSRRLQWILLGLSVGIGLAADVQAQNHPGPNQRAPVLEADAPAWSVRPEIDIPVLAIEAALTLPWLLNHQLEPAHCAPVCNPDALWAIDRFSAGFWRPTWSLASDVGAATIIGSAFLAVIVDQGLSEAWVDLLVVVESIGATAALTSVTTLAVRRPRPFVYGTEA
;
A
#
# COMPACT_ATOMS: atom_id res chain seq x y z
N MET A 1 -24.17 -22.98 17.53
CA MET A 1 -24.54 -22.11 16.39
C MET A 1 -23.32 -21.31 15.90
N GLN A 2 -22.23 -21.97 15.48
CA GLN A 2 -20.93 -21.31 15.24
C GLN A 2 -20.27 -21.70 13.89
N SER A 3 -20.99 -22.43 13.03
CA SER A 3 -20.45 -22.94 11.76
C SER A 3 -20.82 -22.13 10.51
N ARG A 4 -21.73 -21.14 10.62
CA ARG A 4 -22.20 -20.36 9.44
C ARG A 4 -21.44 -19.07 9.16
N ARG A 5 -20.56 -18.62 10.06
CA ARG A 5 -19.79 -17.37 9.87
C ARG A 5 -18.50 -17.54 9.05
N LEU A 6 -17.95 -18.76 8.95
CA LEU A 6 -16.74 -19.01 8.15
C LEU A 6 -16.99 -19.04 6.64
N GLN A 7 -18.23 -19.31 6.21
CA GLN A 7 -18.52 -19.51 4.78
C GLN A 7 -18.56 -18.20 3.98
N TRP A 8 -18.78 -17.05 4.63
CA TRP A 8 -18.80 -15.75 3.97
C TRP A 8 -17.42 -15.14 3.73
N ILE A 9 -16.40 -15.53 4.50
CA ILE A 9 -15.04 -14.99 4.35
C ILE A 9 -14.34 -15.58 3.12
N LEU A 10 -14.65 -16.83 2.75
CA LEU A 10 -14.06 -17.48 1.58
C LEU A 10 -14.66 -17.02 0.24
N LEU A 11 -15.88 -16.49 0.22
CA LEU A 11 -16.53 -16.01 -1.02
C LEU A 11 -16.11 -14.58 -1.42
N GLY A 12 -15.62 -13.77 -0.48
CA GLY A 12 -15.13 -12.41 -0.78
C GLY A 12 -13.76 -12.39 -1.46
N LEU A 13 -12.93 -13.41 -1.26
CA LEU A 13 -11.56 -13.44 -1.80
C LEU A 13 -11.50 -13.84 -3.29
N SER A 14 -12.55 -14.47 -3.82
CA SER A 14 -12.60 -14.97 -5.21
C SER A 14 -12.98 -13.91 -6.26
N VAL A 15 -13.43 -12.72 -5.85
CA VAL A 15 -13.83 -11.66 -6.81
C VAL A 15 -12.63 -10.79 -7.24
N GLY A 16 -11.58 -10.68 -6.41
CA GLY A 16 -10.44 -9.80 -6.71
C GLY A 16 -9.38 -10.38 -7.65
N ILE A 17 -9.17 -11.70 -7.64
CA ILE A 17 -8.08 -12.33 -8.41
C ILE A 17 -8.49 -12.63 -9.86
N GLY A 18 -9.78 -12.74 -10.16
CA GLY A 18 -10.28 -13.06 -11.50
C GLY A 18 -10.10 -11.95 -12.54
N LEU A 19 -10.08 -10.67 -12.12
CA LEU A 19 -10.03 -9.54 -13.07
C LEU A 19 -8.64 -9.29 -13.68
N ALA A 20 -7.56 -9.69 -13.01
CA ALA A 20 -6.21 -9.53 -13.55
C ALA A 20 -5.83 -10.64 -14.54
N ALA A 21 -6.40 -11.85 -14.38
CA ALA A 21 -6.05 -12.99 -15.23
C ALA A 21 -6.73 -12.95 -16.61
N ASP A 22 -7.95 -12.40 -16.71
CA ASP A 22 -8.71 -12.38 -17.96
C ASP A 22 -8.19 -11.33 -18.98
N VAL A 23 -7.54 -10.27 -18.53
CA VAL A 23 -7.00 -9.23 -19.44
C VAL A 23 -5.80 -9.74 -20.25
N GLN A 24 -5.07 -10.74 -19.75
CA GLN A 24 -3.85 -11.25 -20.40
C GLN A 24 -4.12 -12.37 -21.42
N ALA A 25 -5.30 -12.99 -21.41
CA ALA A 25 -5.60 -14.16 -22.23
C ALA A 25 -6.11 -13.86 -23.65
N GLN A 26 -6.39 -12.59 -24.01
CA GLN A 26 -6.99 -12.25 -25.31
C GLN A 26 -6.01 -11.82 -26.40
N ASN A 27 -4.71 -11.68 -26.12
CA ASN A 27 -3.72 -11.24 -27.09
C ASN A 27 -2.77 -12.37 -27.51
N HIS A 28 -3.31 -13.43 -28.13
CA HIS A 28 -2.49 -14.35 -28.91
C HIS A 28 -2.28 -13.79 -30.32
N PRO A 29 -1.10 -13.27 -30.67
CA PRO A 29 -0.82 -12.82 -32.03
C PRO A 29 -0.86 -14.02 -32.98
N GLY A 30 -1.59 -13.88 -34.09
CA GLY A 30 -1.64 -14.90 -35.13
C GLY A 30 -0.24 -15.15 -35.74
N PRO A 31 0.00 -16.33 -36.34
CA PRO A 31 1.33 -16.79 -36.76
C PRO A 31 2.04 -15.94 -37.84
N ASN A 32 1.40 -14.86 -38.31
CA ASN A 32 1.93 -13.96 -39.35
C ASN A 32 2.05 -12.49 -38.90
N GLN A 33 1.82 -12.16 -37.62
CA GLN A 33 2.15 -10.83 -37.10
C GLN A 33 3.63 -10.81 -36.74
N ARG A 34 4.45 -10.14 -37.57
CA ARG A 34 5.77 -9.68 -37.09
C ARG A 34 5.49 -8.85 -35.84
N ALA A 35 6.17 -9.17 -34.74
CA ALA A 35 6.06 -8.37 -33.53
C ALA A 35 6.22 -6.90 -33.93
N PRO A 36 5.29 -6.01 -33.55
CA PRO A 36 5.49 -4.59 -33.80
C PRO A 36 6.86 -4.24 -33.25
N VAL A 37 7.67 -3.54 -34.05
CA VAL A 37 8.87 -2.89 -33.53
C VAL A 37 8.34 -2.02 -32.40
N LEU A 38 8.62 -2.39 -31.16
CA LEU A 38 8.23 -1.61 -30.01
C LEU A 38 8.94 -0.27 -30.20
N GLU A 39 8.20 0.75 -30.60
CA GLU A 39 8.66 2.13 -30.57
C GLU A 39 9.09 2.35 -29.12
N ALA A 40 10.41 2.40 -28.87
CA ALA A 40 10.96 2.34 -27.52
C ALA A 40 10.57 3.53 -26.64
N ASP A 41 9.91 4.53 -27.23
CA ASP A 41 9.59 5.83 -26.63
C ASP A 41 8.09 6.05 -26.38
N ALA A 42 7.22 5.06 -26.62
CA ALA A 42 5.81 5.19 -26.24
C ALA A 42 5.66 5.07 -24.71
N PRO A 43 4.92 5.98 -24.04
CA PRO A 43 4.74 5.90 -22.59
C PRO A 43 4.04 4.60 -22.21
N ALA A 44 4.60 3.90 -21.21
CA ALA A 44 4.08 2.60 -20.76
C ALA A 44 2.65 2.69 -20.20
N TRP A 45 2.24 3.88 -19.76
CA TRP A 45 0.92 4.16 -19.19
C TRP A 45 0.34 5.46 -19.74
N SER A 46 -0.99 5.54 -19.86
CA SER A 46 -1.72 6.76 -20.19
C SER A 46 -2.73 7.11 -19.09
N VAL A 47 -2.68 8.37 -18.64
CA VAL A 47 -3.57 8.88 -17.59
C VAL A 47 -4.98 9.02 -18.15
N ARG A 48 -5.95 8.39 -17.52
CA ARG A 48 -7.38 8.49 -17.80
C ARG A 48 -8.06 9.14 -16.59
N PRO A 49 -8.23 10.47 -16.58
CA PRO A 49 -8.70 11.18 -15.39
C PRO A 49 -10.08 10.70 -14.92
N GLU A 50 -10.90 10.14 -15.82
CA GLU A 50 -12.20 9.56 -15.50
C GLU A 50 -12.11 8.36 -14.54
N ILE A 51 -11.00 7.63 -14.53
CA ILE A 51 -10.76 6.45 -13.72
C ILE A 51 -9.75 6.76 -12.61
N ASP A 52 -8.66 7.44 -12.96
CA ASP A 52 -7.55 7.66 -12.04
C ASP A 52 -7.93 8.60 -10.90
N ILE A 53 -8.76 9.63 -11.15
CA ILE A 53 -9.20 10.55 -10.08
C ILE A 53 -10.05 9.81 -9.03
N PRO A 54 -11.10 9.04 -9.39
CA PRO A 54 -11.82 8.23 -8.41
C PRO A 54 -10.94 7.23 -7.66
N VAL A 55 -10.02 6.56 -8.33
CA VAL A 55 -9.11 5.58 -7.70
C VAL A 55 -8.22 6.28 -6.67
N LEU A 56 -7.54 7.36 -7.07
CA LEU A 56 -6.71 8.17 -6.17
C LEU A 56 -7.50 8.74 -4.99
N ALA A 57 -8.76 9.14 -5.20
CA ALA A 57 -9.61 9.63 -4.12
C ALA A 57 -9.94 8.54 -3.08
N ILE A 58 -10.23 7.31 -3.54
CA ILE A 58 -10.48 6.16 -2.65
C ILE A 58 -9.21 5.81 -1.89
N GLU A 59 -8.07 5.75 -2.58
CA GLU A 59 -6.77 5.49 -1.94
C GLU A 59 -6.43 6.56 -0.90
N ALA A 60 -6.61 7.84 -1.24
CA ALA A 60 -6.40 8.95 -0.30
C ALA A 60 -7.31 8.81 0.94
N ALA A 61 -8.57 8.44 0.76
CA ALA A 61 -9.50 8.23 1.87
C ALA A 61 -9.09 7.04 2.76
N LEU A 62 -8.60 5.94 2.17
CA LEU A 62 -8.17 4.75 2.90
C LEU A 62 -6.79 4.89 3.55
N THR A 63 -5.96 5.80 3.06
CA THR A 63 -4.64 6.13 3.63
C THR A 63 -4.72 7.21 4.70
N LEU A 64 -5.83 7.93 4.82
CA LEU A 64 -6.07 8.97 5.83
C LEU A 64 -5.72 8.57 7.27
N PRO A 65 -6.00 7.35 7.76
CA PRO A 65 -5.60 6.94 9.11
C PRO A 65 -4.09 6.99 9.36
N TRP A 66 -3.26 6.81 8.32
CA TRP A 66 -1.82 6.99 8.43
C TRP A 66 -1.45 8.46 8.63
N LEU A 67 -2.10 9.37 7.89
CA LEU A 67 -1.87 10.81 7.99
C LEU A 67 -2.40 11.41 9.30
N LEU A 68 -3.48 10.84 9.82
CA LEU A 68 -4.14 11.26 11.07
C LEU A 68 -3.68 10.46 12.28
N ASN A 69 -2.58 9.72 12.19
CA ASN A 69 -2.08 8.84 13.25
C ASN A 69 -1.94 9.54 14.62
N HIS A 70 -1.57 10.82 14.66
CA HIS A 70 -1.45 11.61 15.88
C HIS A 70 -2.78 11.97 16.54
N GLN A 71 -3.90 11.84 15.80
CA GLN A 71 -5.26 12.11 16.29
C GLN A 71 -6.03 10.83 16.61
N LEU A 72 -5.46 9.66 16.32
CA LEU A 72 -6.07 8.38 16.64
C LEU A 72 -5.82 8.00 18.09
N GLU A 73 -6.79 7.32 18.70
CA GLU A 73 -6.65 6.82 20.06
C GLU A 73 -5.50 5.80 20.13
N PRO A 74 -4.55 5.94 21.08
CA PRO A 74 -3.46 5.00 21.25
C PRO A 74 -3.95 3.60 21.61
N ALA A 75 -3.05 2.61 21.66
CA ALA A 75 -3.46 1.25 22.02
C ALA A 75 -4.05 1.31 23.42
N HIS A 76 -5.11 0.52 23.63
CA HIS A 76 -5.70 0.40 24.96
C HIS A 76 -4.68 -0.03 26.04
N CYS A 77 -3.57 -0.66 25.63
CA CYS A 77 -2.50 -1.08 26.52
C CYS A 77 -1.31 -0.11 26.62
N ALA A 78 -1.28 0.97 25.83
CA ALA A 78 -0.19 1.96 25.90
C ALA A 78 -0.24 2.74 27.23
N PRO A 79 0.91 3.21 27.77
CA PRO A 79 2.26 3.12 27.20
C PRO A 79 3.00 1.81 27.52
N VAL A 80 2.55 1.04 28.51
CA VAL A 80 3.20 -0.22 28.95
C VAL A 80 2.26 -1.40 28.69
N CYS A 81 2.39 -1.98 27.50
CA CYS A 81 1.60 -3.16 27.14
C CYS A 81 2.17 -4.43 27.79
N ASN A 82 1.30 -5.22 28.44
CA ASN A 82 1.66 -6.55 28.92
C ASN A 82 1.93 -7.50 27.73
N PRO A 83 3.16 -8.04 27.56
CA PRO A 83 3.48 -8.94 26.44
C PRO A 83 2.60 -10.19 26.40
N ASP A 84 2.14 -10.69 27.55
CA ASP A 84 1.31 -11.91 27.62
C ASP A 84 -0.10 -11.70 27.06
N ALA A 85 -0.59 -10.45 27.09
CA ALA A 85 -1.87 -10.05 26.52
C ALA A 85 -1.80 -9.71 25.03
N LEU A 86 -0.59 -9.70 24.45
CA LEU A 86 -0.36 -9.41 23.02
C LEU A 86 -0.26 -10.70 22.19
N TRP A 87 -0.50 -10.55 20.89
CA TRP A 87 -0.27 -11.59 19.90
C TRP A 87 1.20 -12.01 19.90
N ALA A 88 1.49 -13.28 19.64
CA ALA A 88 2.85 -13.85 19.71
C ALA A 88 3.89 -13.04 18.90
N ILE A 89 3.50 -12.51 17.74
CA ILE A 89 4.35 -11.68 16.88
C ILE A 89 4.59 -10.26 17.42
N ASP A 90 3.79 -9.78 18.37
CA ASP A 90 3.95 -8.44 18.96
C ASP A 90 4.73 -8.48 20.28
N ARG A 91 4.88 -9.66 20.90
CA ARG A 91 5.54 -9.82 22.21
C ARG A 91 7.00 -9.43 22.20
N PHE A 92 7.69 -9.65 21.08
CA PHE A 92 9.14 -9.38 21.00
C PHE A 92 9.47 -7.89 20.82
N SER A 93 8.52 -7.09 20.35
CA SER A 93 8.71 -5.66 20.08
C SER A 93 8.03 -4.77 21.14
N ALA A 94 7.08 -5.30 21.90
CA ALA A 94 6.42 -4.60 22.99
C ALA A 94 7.42 -4.05 24.02
N GLY A 95 7.34 -2.74 24.30
CA GLY A 95 8.18 -2.06 25.29
C GLY A 95 9.60 -1.69 24.82
N PHE A 96 10.00 -2.00 23.58
CA PHE A 96 11.33 -1.66 23.03
C PHE A 96 11.36 -0.34 22.24
N TRP A 97 10.42 0.56 22.49
CA TRP A 97 10.37 1.83 21.78
C TRP A 97 11.60 2.70 22.10
N ARG A 98 12.23 3.26 21.06
CA ARG A 98 13.26 4.29 21.19
C ARG A 98 13.05 5.37 20.12
N PRO A 99 13.19 6.65 20.48
CA PRO A 99 12.96 7.76 19.54
C PRO A 99 13.93 7.71 18.35
N THR A 100 15.16 7.24 18.56
CA THR A 100 16.18 7.12 17.50
C THR A 100 15.80 6.10 16.43
N TRP A 101 15.11 5.02 16.79
CA TRP A 101 14.65 4.01 15.83
C TRP A 101 13.46 4.52 15.02
N SER A 102 12.56 5.30 15.64
CA SER A 102 11.49 5.99 14.91
C SER A 102 12.09 6.93 13.87
N LEU A 103 13.01 7.80 14.29
CA LEU A 103 13.67 8.74 13.37
C LEU A 103 14.40 8.01 12.23
N ALA A 104 15.14 6.95 12.53
CA ALA A 104 15.83 6.16 11.51
C ALA A 104 14.85 5.53 10.50
N SER A 105 13.70 5.05 10.98
CA SER A 105 12.62 4.52 10.13
C SER A 105 12.03 5.61 9.23
N ASP A 106 11.75 6.79 9.78
CA ASP A 106 11.17 7.91 9.04
C ASP A 106 12.13 8.41 7.95
N VAL A 107 13.41 8.56 8.29
CA VAL A 107 14.47 8.92 7.33
C VAL A 107 14.63 7.84 6.26
N GLY A 108 14.61 6.56 6.64
CA GLY A 108 14.69 5.45 5.70
C GLY A 108 13.54 5.46 4.70
N ALA A 109 12.30 5.61 5.18
CA ALA A 109 11.11 5.70 4.33
C ALA A 109 11.17 6.91 3.38
N ALA A 110 11.51 8.09 3.90
CA ALA A 110 11.67 9.30 3.09
C ALA A 110 12.78 9.16 2.04
N THR A 111 13.88 8.49 2.38
CA THR A 111 14.99 8.25 1.45
C THR A 111 14.58 7.30 0.33
N ILE A 112 13.90 6.20 0.64
CA ILE A 112 13.43 5.24 -0.37
C ILE A 112 12.47 5.94 -1.34
N ILE A 113 11.45 6.61 -0.82
CA ILE A 113 10.45 7.32 -1.64
C ILE A 113 11.15 8.42 -2.46
N GLY A 114 11.96 9.27 -1.81
CA GLY A 114 12.67 10.36 -2.47
C GLY A 114 13.62 9.87 -3.56
N SER A 115 14.31 8.74 -3.34
CA SER A 115 15.22 8.16 -4.33
C SER A 115 14.50 7.64 -5.57
N ALA A 116 13.31 7.05 -5.41
CA ALA A 116 12.49 6.61 -6.53
C ALA A 116 12.04 7.80 -7.40
N PHE A 117 11.58 8.88 -6.76
CA PHE A 117 11.20 10.11 -7.45
C PHE A 117 12.39 10.75 -8.18
N LEU A 118 13.54 10.85 -7.50
CA LEU A 118 14.76 11.39 -8.10
C LEU A 118 15.22 10.55 -9.29
N ALA A 119 15.15 9.22 -9.20
CA ALA A 119 15.52 8.34 -10.30
C ALA A 119 14.68 8.61 -11.56
N VAL A 120 13.34 8.72 -11.42
CA VAL A 120 12.45 9.01 -12.55
C VAL A 120 12.72 10.40 -13.14
N ILE A 121 12.90 11.41 -12.30
CA ILE A 121 13.17 12.79 -12.75
C ILE A 121 14.53 12.88 -13.46
N VAL A 122 15.56 12.17 -12.98
CA VAL A 122 16.90 12.18 -13.59
C VAL A 122 16.91 11.47 -14.94
N ASP A 123 16.13 10.42 -15.10
CA ASP A 123 16.10 9.62 -16.33
C ASP A 123 15.33 10.32 -17.47
N GLN A 124 14.16 10.89 -17.16
CA GLN A 124 13.22 11.41 -18.18
C GLN A 124 13.11 12.95 -18.20
N GLY A 125 13.61 13.62 -17.17
CA GLY A 125 13.38 15.05 -16.96
C GLY A 125 12.00 15.35 -16.34
N LEU A 126 11.89 16.51 -15.69
CA LEU A 126 10.72 16.84 -14.85
C LEU A 126 9.40 16.95 -15.64
N SER A 127 9.44 17.35 -16.92
CA SER A 127 8.22 17.53 -17.72
C SER A 127 7.54 16.22 -18.09
N GLU A 128 8.33 15.17 -18.35
CA GLU A 128 7.81 13.87 -18.81
C GLU A 128 7.61 12.89 -17.64
N ALA A 129 8.39 13.06 -16.56
CA ALA A 129 8.32 12.23 -15.35
C ALA A 129 6.97 12.24 -14.62
N TRP A 130 6.07 13.21 -14.86
CA TRP A 130 4.82 13.33 -14.09
C TRP A 130 3.87 12.15 -14.26
N VAL A 131 3.80 11.55 -15.45
CA VAL A 131 2.93 10.40 -15.71
C VAL A 131 3.44 9.18 -14.95
N ASP A 132 4.73 8.91 -15.00
CA ASP A 132 5.35 7.78 -14.30
C ASP A 132 5.30 7.99 -12.77
N LEU A 133 5.52 9.23 -12.32
CA LEU A 133 5.41 9.59 -10.92
C LEU A 133 3.98 9.40 -10.39
N LEU A 134 2.96 9.66 -11.21
CA LEU A 134 1.57 9.38 -10.84
C LEU A 134 1.36 7.89 -10.58
N VAL A 135 1.88 7.02 -11.45
CA VAL A 135 1.80 5.55 -11.28
C VAL A 135 2.53 5.09 -10.01
N VAL A 136 3.69 5.70 -9.70
CA VAL A 136 4.41 5.43 -8.45
C VAL A 136 3.57 5.84 -7.24
N VAL A 137 2.96 7.03 -7.27
CA VAL A 137 2.10 7.53 -6.19
C VAL A 137 0.88 6.64 -6.00
N GLU A 138 0.20 6.26 -7.08
CA GLU A 138 -0.94 5.35 -7.06
C GLU A 138 -0.54 3.98 -6.48
N SER A 139 0.60 3.42 -6.89
CA SER A 139 1.10 2.14 -6.36
C SER A 139 1.37 2.18 -4.85
N ILE A 140 1.94 3.28 -4.37
CA ILE A 140 2.15 3.53 -2.93
C ILE A 140 0.81 3.69 -2.21
N GLY A 141 -0.11 4.48 -2.80
CA GLY A 141 -1.46 4.72 -2.30
C GLY A 141 -2.26 3.42 -2.15
N ALA A 142 -2.34 2.63 -3.21
CA ALA A 142 -2.95 1.30 -3.25
C ALA A 142 -2.39 0.38 -2.16
N THR A 143 -1.07 0.32 -2.01
CA THR A 143 -0.40 -0.51 -0.99
C THR A 143 -0.79 -0.07 0.42
N ALA A 144 -0.77 1.24 0.67
CA ALA A 144 -1.12 1.80 1.96
C ALA A 144 -2.61 1.62 2.28
N ALA A 145 -3.49 1.80 1.30
CA ALA A 145 -4.93 1.55 1.41
C ALA A 145 -5.23 0.08 1.73
N LEU A 146 -4.62 -0.86 1.00
CA LEU A 146 -4.75 -2.30 1.24
C LEU A 146 -4.24 -2.67 2.63
N THR A 147 -3.12 -2.09 3.05
CA THR A 147 -2.59 -2.29 4.40
C THR A 147 -3.58 -1.80 5.47
N SER A 148 -4.21 -0.64 5.28
CA SER A 148 -5.23 -0.12 6.20
C SER A 148 -6.45 -1.04 6.28
N VAL A 149 -6.99 -1.48 5.14
CA VAL A 149 -8.16 -2.37 5.08
C VAL A 149 -7.85 -3.72 5.73
N THR A 150 -6.69 -4.32 5.44
CA THR A 150 -6.29 -5.61 6.03
C THR A 150 -6.09 -5.51 7.54
N THR A 151 -5.41 -4.45 8.00
CA THR A 151 -5.22 -4.12 9.43
C THR A 151 -6.56 -4.02 10.17
N LEU A 152 -7.53 -3.32 9.58
CA LEU A 152 -8.89 -3.21 10.13
C LEU A 152 -9.64 -4.55 10.09
N ALA A 153 -9.50 -5.32 8.99
CA ALA A 153 -10.15 -6.61 8.83
C ALA A 153 -9.68 -7.63 9.89
N VAL A 154 -8.38 -7.67 10.19
CA VAL A 154 -7.84 -8.54 11.25
C VAL A 154 -7.95 -7.93 12.65
N ARG A 155 -8.50 -6.72 12.77
CA ARG A 155 -8.60 -5.95 14.02
C ARG A 155 -7.26 -5.82 14.75
N ARG A 156 -6.17 -5.71 14.00
CA ARG A 156 -4.83 -5.58 14.55
C ARG A 156 -4.38 -4.14 14.37
N PRO A 157 -4.41 -3.28 15.42
CA PRO A 157 -3.89 -1.92 15.30
C PRO A 157 -2.41 -1.93 14.89
N ARG A 158 -1.97 -0.95 14.08
CA ARG A 158 -0.57 -0.88 13.63
C ARG A 158 0.38 -0.62 14.82
N PRO A 159 1.67 -1.00 14.72
CA PRO A 159 2.63 -0.84 15.82
C PRO A 159 2.86 0.59 16.32
N PHE A 160 2.54 1.61 15.52
CA PHE A 160 2.55 3.03 15.93
C PHE A 160 1.68 3.32 17.15
N VAL A 161 0.84 2.36 17.54
CA VAL A 161 -0.19 2.48 18.55
C VAL A 161 0.31 1.87 19.89
N TYR A 162 1.43 1.14 19.91
CA TYR A 162 1.97 0.46 21.12
C TYR A 162 3.04 1.24 21.90
N GLY A 163 3.33 2.48 21.53
CA GLY A 163 4.27 3.31 22.28
C GLY A 163 4.26 4.75 21.79
N THR A 164 3.69 5.64 22.59
CA THR A 164 4.12 7.04 22.61
C THR A 164 5.39 7.15 23.45
N GLU A 165 6.01 8.34 23.48
CA GLU A 165 6.90 8.74 24.57
C GLU A 165 6.39 8.14 25.89
N ALA A 166 7.22 7.34 26.55
CA ALA A 166 6.93 6.83 27.88
C ALA A 166 6.92 7.97 28.89
#